data_AF-A0A842Q4I9-F1
#
_entry.id   AF-A0A842Q4I9-F1
#
_cell.length_a   1.000
_cell.length_b   1.000
_cell.length_c   1.000
_cell.angle_alpha   90.00
_cell.angle_beta   90.00
_cell.angle_gamma   90.00
#
_symmetry.space_group_name_H-M   'P 1'
#
loop_
_entity.id
_entity.type
_entity.pdbx_description
1 polymer ?
#
loop_
_entity_poly.entity_id
_entity_poly.type
_entity_poly.pdbx_seq_one_letter_code
_entity_poly.pdbx_strand_id
1 'polypeptide(L)' 'MKMQKELRKFCPKCKTHTVQSVSIYKKGRDRKSAEGTRRHAEDKKGYGGQKFPELKRTAKTTKKIT' A
#
# COMPACT_ATOMS: atom_id res chain seq x y z
N MET A 1 14.81 12.59 1.95
CA MET A 1 15.77 12.08 2.95
C MET A 1 16.57 10.95 2.33
N LYS A 2 17.89 10.88 2.56
CA LYS A 2 18.70 9.75 2.12
C LYS A 2 18.50 8.61 3.13
N MET A 3 17.93 7.48 2.69
CA MET A 3 17.79 6.28 3.51
C MET A 3 18.92 5.30 3.15
N GLN A 4 19.55 4.73 4.17
CA GLN A 4 20.60 3.73 3.99
C GLN A 4 20.00 2.45 3.39
N LYS A 5 20.70 1.83 2.44
CA LYS A 5 20.26 0.57 1.81
C LYS A 5 20.42 -0.63 2.73
N GLU A 6 21.31 -0.54 3.72
CA GLU A 6 21.60 -1.59 4.68
C GLU A 6 21.62 -1.01 6.08
N LEU A 7 21.05 -1.74 7.04
CA LEU A 7 20.99 -1.33 8.44
C LEU A 7 21.17 -2.55 9.35
N ARG A 8 21.96 -2.41 10.43
CA ARG A 8 22.06 -3.46 11.45
C ARG A 8 20.86 -3.37 12.40
N LYS A 9 19.96 -4.35 12.33
CA LYS A 9 18.75 -4.44 13.18
C LYS A 9 18.57 -5.84 13.75
N PHE A 10 17.82 -5.93 14.84
CA PHE A 10 17.44 -7.20 15.44
C PHE A 10 16.57 -8.00 14.47
N CYS A 11 16.94 -9.26 14.22
CA CYS A 11 16.12 -10.20 13.45
C CYS A 11 15.31 -11.08 14.41
N PRO A 12 13.97 -11.03 14.41
CA PRO A 12 13.16 -11.84 15.31
C PRO A 12 13.25 -13.34 15.03
N LYS A 13 13.60 -13.75 13.80
CA LYS A 13 13.79 -15.16 13.43
C LYS A 13 15.11 -15.72 13.96
N CYS A 14 16.20 -14.96 13.88
CA CYS A 14 17.55 -15.38 14.27
C CYS A 14 17.88 -15.05 15.74
N LYS A 15 17.09 -14.19 16.39
CA LYS A 15 17.31 -13.66 17.75
C LYS A 15 18.65 -12.93 17.93
N THR A 16 19.23 -12.41 16.85
CA THR A 16 20.51 -11.69 16.84
C THR A 16 20.44 -10.44 15.95
N HIS A 17 21.38 -9.50 16.15
CA HIS A 17 21.49 -8.29 15.33
C HIS A 17 22.25 -8.58 14.04
N THR A 18 21.57 -8.43 12.91
CA THR A 18 22.07 -8.75 11.57
C THR A 18 21.94 -7.56 10.64
N VAL A 19 22.74 -7.53 9.56
CA VAL A 19 22.60 -6.54 8.49
C VAL A 19 21.35 -6.89 7.68
N GLN A 20 20.42 -5.95 7.57
CA GLN A 20 19.17 -6.10 6.83
C GLN A 20 19.14 -5.11 5.67
N SER A 21 18.76 -5.58 4.49
CA SER A 21 18.50 -4.73 3.33
C SER A 21 17.21 -3.94 3.54
N VAL A 22 17.29 -2.62 3.50
CA VAL A 22 16.14 -1.73 3.64
C VAL A 22 15.65 -1.33 2.26
N SER A 23 14.38 -1.60 1.99
CA SER A 23 13.69 -1.17 0.76
C SER A 23 12.47 -0.35 1.12
N ILE A 24 12.13 0.62 0.27
CA ILE A 24 10.92 1.42 0.43
C ILE A 24 9.75 0.63 -0.13
N TYR A 25 8.65 0.56 0.62
CA TYR A 25 7.42 -0.04 0.12
C TYR A 25 6.94 0.65 -1.18
N LYS A 26 6.63 -0.17 -2.19
CA LYS A 26 5.98 0.28 -3.43
C LYS A 26 4.63 -0.43 -3.53
N LYS A 27 3.56 0.35 -3.71
CA LYS A 27 2.22 -0.22 -3.91
C LYS A 27 2.21 -1.02 -5.21
N GLY A 28 1.89 -2.32 -5.12
CA GLY A 28 1.65 -3.18 -6.27
C GLY A 28 0.25 -2.98 -6.88
N ARG A 29 -0.07 -3.78 -7.91
CA ARG A 29 -1.41 -3.80 -8.49
C ARG A 29 -2.44 -4.34 -7.50
N ASP A 30 -3.60 -3.71 -7.44
CA ASP A 30 -4.71 -4.18 -6.60
C ASP A 30 -5.22 -5.55 -7.06
N ARG A 31 -5.49 -6.46 -6.11
CA ARG A 31 -5.91 -7.84 -6.38
C ARG A 31 -7.39 -7.86 -6.78
N LYS A 32 -7.70 -8.47 -7.94
CA LYS A 32 -9.09 -8.58 -8.45
C LYS A 32 -9.99 -9.47 -7.58
N SER A 33 -9.43 -10.52 -6.99
CA SER A 33 -10.19 -11.43 -6.14
C SER A 33 -10.37 -10.93 -4.70
N ALA A 34 -9.87 -9.73 -4.37
CA ALA A 34 -10.12 -9.13 -3.06
C ALA A 34 -11.61 -8.80 -2.94
N GLU A 35 -12.16 -8.98 -1.73
CA GLU A 35 -13.58 -8.81 -1.46
C GLU A 35 -14.10 -7.41 -1.83
N GLY A 36 -13.36 -6.36 -1.47
CA GLY A 36 -13.72 -4.99 -1.81
C GLY A 36 -13.77 -4.74 -3.32
N THR A 37 -12.81 -5.29 -4.08
CA THR A 37 -12.80 -5.17 -5.55
C THR A 37 -13.98 -5.90 -6.18
N ARG A 38 -14.32 -7.10 -5.66
CA ARG A 38 -15.47 -7.87 -6.12
C ARG A 38 -16.78 -7.14 -5.89
N ARG A 39 -17.01 -6.69 -4.65
CA ARG A 39 -18.20 -5.93 -4.25
C ARG A 39 -18.35 -4.66 -5.08
N HIS A 40 -17.30 -3.85 -5.20
CA HIS A 40 -17.34 -2.65 -6.03
C HIS A 40 -17.65 -2.96 -7.51
N ALA A 41 -17.16 -4.07 -8.04
CA ALA A 41 -17.44 -4.47 -9.42
C ALA A 41 -18.90 -4.94 -9.60
N GLU A 42 -19.46 -5.65 -8.62
CA GLU A 42 -20.88 -6.05 -8.60
C GLU A 42 -21.77 -4.82 -8.48
N ASP A 43 -21.49 -3.93 -7.52
CA ASP A 43 -22.25 -2.72 -7.28
C ASP A 43 -22.22 -1.80 -8.50
N LYS A 44 -21.09 -1.69 -9.21
CA LYS A 44 -21.00 -0.85 -10.42
C LYS A 44 -21.82 -1.37 -11.62
N LYS A 45 -22.32 -2.61 -11.60
CA LYS A 45 -23.14 -3.13 -12.70
C LYS A 45 -24.52 -2.47 -12.73
N GLY A 46 -25.08 -2.37 -13.93
CA GLY A 46 -26.40 -1.80 -14.19
C GLY A 46 -26.38 -0.27 -14.36
N TYR A 47 -27.57 0.32 -14.30
CA TYR A 47 -27.79 1.75 -14.50
C TYR A 47 -27.48 2.56 -13.22
N GLY A 48 -27.40 3.88 -13.35
CA GLY A 48 -27.22 4.80 -12.21
C GLY A 48 -25.86 5.51 -12.14
N GLY A 49 -25.02 5.40 -13.17
CA GLY A 49 -23.76 6.16 -13.27
C GLY A 49 -22.77 5.83 -12.15
N GLN A 50 -22.04 6.85 -11.67
CA GLN A 50 -21.04 6.70 -10.61
C GLN A 50 -21.71 6.52 -9.24
N LYS A 51 -21.68 5.31 -8.68
CA LYS A 51 -22.33 4.97 -7.41
C LYS A 51 -21.53 5.35 -6.15
N PHE A 52 -20.22 5.54 -6.27
CA PHE A 52 -19.34 5.83 -5.13
C PHE A 52 -18.71 7.22 -5.25
N PRO A 53 -18.59 7.98 -4.15
CA PRO A 53 -17.96 9.28 -4.18
C PRO A 53 -16.46 9.16 -4.50
N GLU A 54 -15.97 10.02 -5.37
CA GLU A 54 -14.55 10.11 -5.72
C GLU A 54 -13.92 11.36 -5.10
N LEU A 55 -12.84 11.17 -4.35
CA LEU A 55 -12.08 12.28 -3.79
C LEU A 55 -11.23 12.94 -4.89
N LYS A 56 -11.70 14.07 -5.40
CA LYS A 56 -11.02 14.80 -6.49
C LYS A 56 -9.79 15.59 -6.05
N ARG A 57 -9.74 16.08 -4.81
CA ARG A 57 -8.66 16.96 -4.31
C ARG A 57 -8.17 16.49 -2.96
N THR A 58 -6.88 16.20 -2.86
CA THR A 58 -6.21 15.82 -1.61
C THR A 58 -5.40 17.00 -1.06
N ALA A 59 -5.52 17.28 0.24
CA ALA A 59 -4.75 18.36 0.88
C ALA A 59 -3.29 17.97 1.18
N LYS A 60 -3.02 16.68 1.42
CA LYS A 60 -1.68 16.21 1.83
C LYS A 60 -0.78 16.06 0.61
N THR A 61 0.41 16.66 0.71
CA THR A 61 1.44 16.66 -0.34
C THR A 61 2.47 15.53 -0.18
N THR A 62 2.57 14.94 1.01
CA THR A 62 3.55 13.89 1.31
C THR A 62 2.88 12.64 1.89
N LYS A 63 3.51 11.48 1.66
CA LYS A 63 3.14 10.19 2.26
C LYS A 63 4.21 9.78 3.26
N LYS A 64 3.82 9.06 4.31
CA LYS A 64 4.79 8.47 5.24
C LYS A 64 5.54 7.34 4.53
N ILE A 65 6.85 7.29 4.72
CA ILE A 65 7.71 6.21 4.22
C ILE A 65 7.53 5.03 5.16
N THR A 66 7.27 3.85 4.59
CA THR A 66 7.20 2.57 5.30
C THR A 66 8.26 1.63 4.73
#